data_AF-A0A0E0III2-F1
#
_entry.id   AF-A0A0E0III2-F1
#
_cell.length_a   1.000
_cell.length_b   1.000
_cell.length_c   1.000
_cell.angle_alpha   90.00
_cell.angle_beta   90.00
_cell.angle_gamma   90.00
#
_symmetry.space_group_name_H-M   'P 1'
#
loop_
_entity.id
_entity.type
_entity.pdbx_description
1 polymer ?
#
loop_
_entity_poly.entity_id
_entity_poly.type
_entity_poly.pdbx_seq_one_letter_code
_entity_poly.pdbx_strand_id
1 'polypeptide(L)'
;MAKASVVVPEQVGAAAAAQVGCPCPGTTLFPYPPPRAGIAVRRKCLQAAQQLELGAGLRGGWVESMRASSPTHAKAAAALAAGVDEEHAAWMARHPSALGEFEKVVAASKGKQIVMFLDYDGTLSPIVDDPDAAFMSETVSLSSPPLSPTLLLHSSSSHTSLLPHQMRMAVRSVAKHFPTAIVSGRCRDKVFEFVKLAELYYAGSHGMDIKGPASRHAAAKSPPHNKGVLFQPASEFLPMIEQVHQRLEQATSSIPGAKVENNKFCVSVHFRCVDEKSWGALAETVRRVVREFPRLRLSQGRMVFEVRPTIKWDKGKALEFLLDSLGTYYSTTLPFLVGKKTHWLCSAAGFADCRDVLPVYIGDDRTDEDAFKVLRRRGQGVGILVSKHPKETSASFSLQEPAEVMEFLLRLVEWNRLSRTRLRL
;
A
#
# COMPACT_ATOMS: atom_id res chain seq x y z
N MET A 1 -29.11 -81.99 -7.08
CA MET A 1 -30.23 -81.32 -7.77
C MET A 1 -29.90 -79.84 -7.91
N ALA A 2 -30.33 -79.25 -9.02
CA ALA A 2 -29.74 -78.11 -9.72
C ALA A 2 -29.86 -76.71 -9.09
N LYS A 3 -29.05 -75.81 -9.66
CA LYS A 3 -29.23 -74.35 -9.95
C LYS A 3 -28.11 -73.51 -9.31
N ALA A 4 -27.61 -72.43 -9.90
CA ALA A 4 -27.63 -71.84 -11.24
C ALA A 4 -26.65 -70.65 -11.18
N SER A 5 -25.97 -70.38 -12.27
CA SER A 5 -25.03 -69.27 -12.52
C SER A 5 -25.73 -67.92 -12.65
N VAL A 6 -25.20 -66.83 -12.04
CA VAL A 6 -25.39 -65.44 -12.52
C VAL A 6 -24.20 -64.52 -12.15
N VAL A 7 -23.46 -64.13 -13.18
CA VAL A 7 -22.93 -62.79 -13.55
C VAL A 7 -22.23 -61.90 -12.50
N VAL A 8 -20.96 -61.59 -12.82
CA VAL A 8 -20.15 -60.49 -12.27
C VAL A 8 -20.25 -59.28 -13.21
N PRO A 9 -20.38 -58.04 -12.70
CA PRO A 9 -19.91 -56.87 -13.42
C PRO A 9 -18.69 -56.24 -12.75
N GLU A 10 -17.67 -56.04 -13.58
CA GLU A 10 -16.44 -55.30 -13.35
C GLU A 10 -16.75 -53.81 -13.08
N GLN A 11 -16.26 -53.25 -11.96
CA GLN A 11 -16.21 -51.82 -11.74
C GLN A 11 -14.77 -51.34 -11.55
N VAL A 12 -14.37 -50.47 -12.48
CA VAL A 12 -13.12 -49.72 -12.53
C VAL A 12 -13.08 -48.74 -11.35
N GLY A 13 -12.00 -48.81 -10.57
CA GLY A 13 -11.78 -47.97 -9.42
C GLY A 13 -11.47 -46.51 -9.77
N ALA A 14 -12.14 -45.60 -9.09
CA ALA A 14 -11.68 -44.24 -8.87
C ALA A 14 -11.53 -44.03 -7.36
N ALA A 15 -10.31 -44.14 -6.87
CA ALA A 15 -9.97 -43.84 -5.49
C ALA A 15 -10.01 -42.31 -5.28
N ALA A 16 -11.07 -41.82 -4.63
CA ALA A 16 -11.09 -40.48 -4.07
C ALA A 16 -10.26 -40.49 -2.77
N ALA A 17 -9.12 -39.80 -2.78
CA ALA A 17 -8.34 -39.55 -1.59
C ALA A 17 -9.15 -38.66 -0.63
N ALA A 18 -9.53 -39.22 0.52
CA ALA A 18 -10.16 -38.49 1.61
C ALA A 18 -9.18 -37.45 2.16
N GLN A 19 -9.52 -36.16 2.05
CA GLN A 19 -8.87 -35.09 2.78
C GLN A 19 -9.24 -35.21 4.26
N VAL A 20 -8.25 -35.53 5.08
CA VAL A 20 -8.32 -35.38 6.53
C VAL A 20 -8.34 -33.87 6.84
N GLY A 21 -9.53 -33.35 7.12
CA GLY A 21 -9.74 -31.95 7.50
C GLY A 21 -9.19 -31.68 8.90
N CYS A 22 -8.25 -30.74 8.99
CA CYS A 22 -7.83 -30.15 10.26
C CYS A 22 -8.77 -28.96 10.58
N PRO A 23 -9.44 -28.90 11.74
CA PRO A 23 -10.37 -27.82 12.05
C PRO A 23 -9.61 -26.58 12.53
N CYS A 24 -9.53 -25.53 11.71
CA CYS A 24 -9.11 -24.20 12.15
C CYS A 24 -10.35 -23.38 12.56
N PRO A 25 -10.41 -22.80 13.77
CA PRO A 25 -11.50 -21.89 14.13
C PRO A 25 -11.26 -20.52 13.48
N GLY A 26 -11.87 -20.29 12.32
CA GLY A 26 -11.68 -19.08 11.51
C GLY A 26 -12.77 -18.04 11.72
N THR A 27 -12.58 -17.13 12.67
CA THR A 27 -13.30 -15.85 12.69
C THR A 27 -12.37 -14.79 12.12
N THR A 28 -12.62 -14.32 10.90
CA THR A 28 -11.90 -13.19 10.30
C THR A 28 -12.14 -11.93 11.14
N LEU A 29 -11.09 -11.18 11.47
CA LEU A 29 -11.17 -9.96 12.33
C LEU A 29 -12.13 -8.90 11.79
N PHE A 30 -12.26 -8.82 10.46
CA PHE A 30 -13.21 -7.95 9.79
C PHE A 30 -14.01 -8.79 8.78
N PRO A 31 -15.36 -8.72 8.78
CA PRO A 31 -16.16 -9.38 7.77
C PRO A 31 -15.92 -8.69 6.42
N TYR A 32 -15.20 -9.36 5.53
CA TYR A 32 -15.02 -8.85 4.17
C TYR A 32 -16.23 -9.24 3.31
N PRO A 33 -16.78 -8.33 2.49
CA PRO A 33 -17.86 -8.67 1.59
C PRO A 33 -17.42 -9.78 0.62
N PRO A 34 -18.27 -10.77 0.31
CA PRO A 34 -17.91 -11.85 -0.60
C PRO A 34 -17.48 -11.30 -1.97
N PRO A 35 -16.50 -11.92 -2.65
CA PRO A 35 -16.17 -11.56 -4.02
C PRO A 35 -17.43 -11.68 -4.89
N ARG A 36 -17.78 -10.62 -5.63
CA ARG A 36 -19.01 -10.58 -6.43
C ARG A 36 -19.04 -11.70 -7.46
N ALA A 37 -20.11 -12.49 -7.48
CA ALA A 37 -20.61 -13.10 -8.71
C ALA A 37 -21.25 -11.99 -9.57
N GLY A 38 -20.96 -11.97 -10.87
CA GLY A 38 -21.03 -10.78 -11.74
C GLY A 38 -22.31 -9.94 -11.72
N ILE A 39 -22.12 -8.62 -11.67
CA ILE A 39 -23.06 -7.63 -12.22
C ILE A 39 -22.62 -7.37 -13.67
N ALA A 40 -23.46 -7.71 -14.63
CA ALA A 40 -23.18 -7.65 -16.06
C ALA A 40 -23.04 -6.23 -16.65
N VAL A 41 -23.17 -5.17 -15.84
CA VAL A 41 -23.06 -3.77 -16.28
C VAL A 41 -21.72 -3.19 -15.84
N ARG A 42 -20.65 -3.60 -16.55
CA ARG A 42 -19.31 -2.95 -16.65
C ARG A 42 -18.28 -3.81 -17.40
N ARG A 43 -18.68 -4.94 -18.00
CA ARG A 43 -17.77 -5.80 -18.76
C ARG A 43 -17.07 -5.11 -19.94
N LYS A 44 -17.65 -4.05 -20.54
CA LYS A 44 -16.97 -3.33 -21.64
C LYS A 44 -15.73 -2.54 -21.21
N CYS A 45 -15.72 -1.88 -20.04
CA CYS A 45 -14.53 -1.15 -19.58
C CYS A 45 -13.49 -2.05 -18.90
N LEU A 46 -13.92 -3.11 -18.21
CA LEU A 46 -13.00 -4.07 -17.56
C LEU A 46 -12.34 -5.01 -18.58
N GLN A 47 -13.03 -5.43 -19.64
CA GLN A 47 -12.39 -6.19 -20.72
C GLN A 47 -11.36 -5.36 -21.49
N ALA A 48 -11.57 -4.05 -21.66
CA ALA A 48 -10.55 -3.17 -22.25
C ALA A 48 -9.27 -3.11 -21.39
N ALA A 49 -9.40 -3.00 -20.06
CA ALA A 49 -8.25 -2.95 -19.16
C ALA A 49 -7.52 -4.31 -19.00
N GLN A 50 -8.22 -5.44 -19.13
CA GLN A 50 -7.62 -6.79 -19.08
C GLN A 50 -7.09 -7.28 -20.44
N GLN A 51 -7.70 -6.89 -21.57
CA GLN A 51 -7.17 -7.20 -22.91
C GLN A 51 -5.89 -6.43 -23.23
N LEU A 52 -5.55 -5.37 -22.48
CA LEU A 52 -4.34 -4.57 -22.67
C LEU A 52 -3.08 -5.14 -21.99
N GLU A 53 -3.20 -6.20 -21.18
CA GLU A 53 -2.02 -6.96 -20.69
C GLU A 53 -1.49 -7.97 -21.72
N LEU A 54 -2.27 -8.26 -22.77
CA LEU A 54 -1.85 -9.06 -23.92
C LEU A 54 -1.86 -8.15 -25.15
N GLY A 55 -0.66 -7.74 -25.58
CA GLY A 55 -0.50 -6.76 -26.65
C GLY A 55 -1.28 -7.12 -27.93
N ALA A 56 -2.35 -6.38 -28.21
CA ALA A 56 -2.89 -6.13 -29.55
C ALA A 56 -3.98 -5.04 -29.51
N GLY A 57 -3.89 -4.03 -30.38
CA GLY A 57 -5.07 -3.27 -30.85
C GLY A 57 -5.09 -1.75 -30.62
N LEU A 58 -4.78 -1.01 -31.70
CA LEU A 58 -5.07 0.40 -32.01
C LEU A 58 -4.53 1.52 -31.08
N ARG A 59 -3.84 2.50 -31.69
CA ARG A 59 -3.41 3.78 -31.09
C ARG A 59 -4.51 4.45 -30.24
N GLY A 60 -5.78 4.27 -30.61
CA GLY A 60 -6.95 4.82 -29.90
C GLY A 60 -7.11 4.35 -28.45
N GLY A 61 -6.89 3.06 -28.15
CA GLY A 61 -7.14 2.52 -26.81
C GLY A 61 -6.19 3.07 -25.73
N TRP A 62 -4.96 3.43 -26.10
CA TRP A 62 -4.00 4.02 -25.17
C TRP A 62 -4.28 5.48 -24.90
N VAL A 63 -4.62 6.27 -25.93
CA VAL A 63 -4.97 7.68 -25.74
C VAL A 63 -6.23 7.79 -24.87
N GLU A 64 -7.21 6.91 -25.05
CA GLU A 64 -8.38 6.82 -24.16
C GLU A 64 -7.99 6.48 -22.72
N SER A 65 -7.06 5.53 -22.52
CA SER A 65 -6.53 5.21 -21.19
C SER A 65 -5.80 6.40 -20.56
N MET A 66 -4.96 7.12 -21.33
CA MET A 66 -4.26 8.33 -20.89
C MET A 66 -5.25 9.42 -20.50
N ARG A 67 -6.30 9.62 -21.31
CA ARG A 67 -7.40 10.55 -21.04
C ARG A 67 -8.15 10.19 -19.76
N ALA A 68 -8.45 8.92 -19.54
CA ALA A 68 -9.08 8.44 -18.31
C ALA A 68 -8.21 8.69 -17.06
N SER A 69 -6.88 8.75 -17.21
CA SER A 69 -5.95 9.03 -16.13
C SER A 69 -5.78 10.53 -15.82
N SER A 70 -6.31 11.42 -16.67
CA SER A 70 -6.22 12.88 -16.51
C SER A 70 -7.18 13.41 -15.44
N PRO A 71 -6.73 14.30 -14.53
CA PRO A 71 -7.58 14.91 -13.50
C PRO A 71 -8.82 15.61 -14.04
N THR A 72 -8.73 16.29 -15.19
CA THR A 72 -9.86 17.01 -15.81
C THR A 72 -10.96 16.05 -16.22
N HIS A 73 -10.58 14.90 -16.78
CA HIS A 73 -11.52 13.85 -17.17
C HIS A 73 -12.08 13.08 -15.97
N ALA A 74 -11.25 12.83 -14.96
CA ALA A 74 -11.71 12.24 -13.70
C ALA A 74 -12.73 13.13 -12.98
N LYS A 75 -12.51 14.46 -12.96
CA LYS A 75 -13.46 15.44 -12.42
C LYS A 75 -14.75 15.50 -13.25
N ALA A 76 -14.66 15.50 -14.58
CA ALA A 76 -15.83 15.48 -15.44
C ALA A 76 -16.65 14.18 -15.27
N ALA A 77 -15.99 13.02 -15.20
CA ALA A 77 -16.62 11.74 -14.93
C ALA A 77 -17.25 11.69 -13.52
N ALA A 78 -16.58 12.24 -12.51
CA ALA A 78 -17.12 12.34 -11.15
C ALA A 78 -18.32 13.30 -11.07
N ALA A 79 -18.29 14.42 -11.81
CA ALA A 79 -19.42 15.35 -11.90
C ALA A 79 -20.62 14.75 -12.64
N LEU A 80 -20.39 13.92 -13.67
CA LEU A 80 -21.43 13.12 -14.33
C LEU A 80 -21.97 11.99 -13.43
N ALA A 81 -21.15 11.48 -12.51
CA ALA A 81 -21.56 10.52 -11.49
C ALA A 81 -22.19 11.17 -10.24
N ALA A 82 -22.24 12.51 -10.17
CA ALA A 82 -22.79 13.28 -9.03
C ALA A 82 -24.33 13.25 -8.98
N GLY A 83 -24.91 12.07 -9.21
CA GLY A 83 -26.34 11.80 -9.13
C GLY A 83 -26.67 10.50 -8.41
N VAL A 84 -25.83 10.02 -7.47
CA VAL A 84 -26.13 8.77 -6.72
C VAL A 84 -25.68 8.83 -5.26
N ASP A 85 -26.45 9.52 -4.42
CA ASP A 85 -26.29 9.48 -2.96
C ASP A 85 -26.37 8.04 -2.41
N GLU A 86 -27.17 7.17 -3.06
CA GLU A 86 -27.31 5.76 -2.68
C GLU A 86 -26.05 4.91 -2.93
N GLU A 87 -25.32 5.13 -4.04
CA GLU A 87 -24.10 4.36 -4.33
C GLU A 87 -22.98 4.75 -3.36
N HIS A 88 -22.87 6.04 -3.05
CA HIS A 88 -21.94 6.54 -2.07
C HIS A 88 -22.28 6.01 -0.66
N ALA A 89 -23.56 6.06 -0.25
CA ALA A 89 -24.01 5.51 1.02
C ALA A 89 -23.77 3.98 1.12
N ALA A 90 -24.08 3.22 0.08
CA ALA A 90 -23.82 1.77 0.02
C ALA A 90 -22.32 1.44 0.01
N TRP A 91 -21.49 2.33 -0.54
CA TRP A 91 -20.04 2.20 -0.46
C TRP A 91 -19.51 2.50 0.94
N MET A 92 -19.95 3.59 1.58
CA MET A 92 -19.61 3.94 2.96
C MET A 92 -20.08 2.86 3.96
N ALA A 93 -21.21 2.20 3.69
CA ALA A 93 -21.65 1.06 4.50
C ALA A 93 -20.71 -0.15 4.42
N ARG A 94 -20.04 -0.35 3.28
CA ARG A 94 -19.06 -1.45 3.08
C ARG A 94 -17.65 -1.08 3.54
N HIS A 95 -17.29 0.20 3.43
CA HIS A 95 -15.97 0.75 3.77
C HIS A 95 -16.15 1.98 4.66
N PRO A 96 -16.60 1.79 5.91
CA PRO A 96 -16.91 2.90 6.80
C PRO A 96 -15.66 3.71 7.15
N SER A 97 -15.88 4.94 7.61
CA SER A 97 -14.79 5.83 8.05
C SER A 97 -13.98 5.19 9.17
N ALA A 98 -12.65 5.14 9.02
CA ALA A 98 -11.77 4.65 10.08
C ALA A 98 -11.76 5.56 11.32
N LEU A 99 -12.09 6.85 11.17
CA LEU A 99 -12.31 7.77 12.29
C LEU A 99 -13.65 7.50 13.00
N GLY A 100 -14.70 7.25 12.22
CA GLY A 100 -16.03 6.89 12.75
C GLY A 100 -16.02 5.54 13.47
N GLU A 101 -15.29 4.57 12.94
CA GLU A 101 -15.16 3.21 13.46
C GLU A 101 -13.84 2.97 14.21
N PHE A 102 -13.25 4.04 14.75
CA PHE A 102 -11.94 3.99 15.41
C PHE A 102 -11.89 2.94 16.53
N GLU A 103 -12.96 2.81 17.31
CA GLU A 103 -13.07 1.82 18.38
C GLU A 103 -12.96 0.38 17.87
N LYS A 104 -13.49 0.07 16.69
CA LYS A 104 -13.34 -1.26 16.06
C LYS A 104 -11.89 -1.52 15.69
N VAL A 105 -11.20 -0.52 15.16
CA VAL A 105 -9.78 -0.62 14.78
C VAL A 105 -8.91 -0.89 16.01
N VAL A 106 -9.08 -0.12 17.10
CA VAL A 106 -8.29 -0.34 18.32
C VAL A 106 -8.71 -1.61 19.07
N ALA A 107 -9.98 -2.01 19.02
CA ALA A 107 -10.42 -3.28 19.59
C ALA A 107 -9.74 -4.48 18.91
N ALA A 108 -9.56 -4.43 17.58
CA ALA A 108 -8.83 -5.45 16.83
C ALA A 108 -7.34 -5.55 17.20
N SER A 109 -6.78 -4.50 17.82
CA SER A 109 -5.40 -4.46 18.29
C SER A 109 -5.20 -5.00 19.72
N LYS A 110 -6.28 -5.36 20.43
CA LYS A 110 -6.17 -5.88 21.80
C LYS A 110 -5.30 -7.13 21.84
N GLY A 111 -4.29 -7.11 22.72
CA GLY A 111 -3.30 -8.19 22.86
C GLY A 111 -2.30 -8.30 21.71
N LYS A 112 -2.28 -7.33 20.79
CA LYS A 112 -1.42 -7.32 19.61
C LYS A 112 -0.63 -6.02 19.53
N GLN A 113 0.55 -6.11 18.92
CA GLN A 113 1.36 -4.95 18.58
C GLN A 113 0.93 -4.39 17.23
N ILE A 114 0.59 -3.11 17.18
CA ILE A 114 0.30 -2.44 15.91
C ILE A 114 1.62 -2.17 15.16
N VAL A 115 1.62 -2.42 13.86
CA VAL A 115 2.67 -2.02 12.92
C VAL A 115 2.04 -1.18 11.81
N MET A 116 2.56 0.01 11.58
CA MET A 116 2.02 0.99 10.65
C MET A 116 2.73 0.96 9.31
N PHE A 117 1.96 0.99 8.24
CA PHE A 117 2.43 1.13 6.87
C PHE A 117 1.68 2.27 6.21
N LEU A 118 2.41 3.25 5.71
CA LEU A 118 1.85 4.47 5.16
C LEU A 118 2.35 4.65 3.74
N ASP A 119 1.44 4.74 2.80
CA ASP A 119 1.76 5.30 1.48
C ASP A 119 2.06 6.80 1.58
N TYR A 120 2.67 7.39 0.54
CA TYR A 120 3.11 8.77 0.54
C TYR A 120 2.18 9.72 -0.26
N ASP A 121 2.16 9.59 -1.58
CA ASP A 121 1.47 10.52 -2.48
C ASP A 121 -0.04 10.25 -2.46
N GLY A 122 -0.87 11.25 -2.16
CA GLY A 122 -2.32 11.06 -1.98
C GLY A 122 -2.73 10.58 -0.58
N THR A 123 -1.76 10.11 0.22
CA THR A 123 -1.97 9.61 1.59
C THR A 123 -1.43 10.56 2.65
N LEU A 124 -0.12 10.80 2.67
CA LEU A 124 0.54 11.73 3.62
C LEU A 124 0.76 13.12 3.01
N SER A 125 0.77 13.21 1.69
CA SER A 125 0.84 14.45 0.92
C SER A 125 -0.36 14.52 -0.02
N PRO A 126 -0.96 15.70 -0.27
CA PRO A 126 -1.89 15.87 -1.37
C PRO A 126 -1.27 15.49 -2.73
N ILE A 127 -2.11 15.06 -3.67
CA ILE A 127 -1.68 14.82 -5.05
C ILE A 127 -1.45 16.19 -5.73
N VAL A 128 -0.22 16.42 -6.16
CA VAL A 128 0.22 17.68 -6.81
C VAL A 128 0.47 17.47 -8.31
N ASP A 129 0.59 18.57 -9.05
CA ASP A 129 0.94 18.55 -10.49
C ASP A 129 2.44 18.34 -10.70
N ASP A 130 3.27 19.05 -9.95
CA ASP A 130 4.72 18.83 -9.94
C ASP A 130 5.08 17.78 -8.89
N PRO A 131 5.60 16.60 -9.28
CA PRO A 131 6.00 15.57 -8.32
C PRO A 131 7.10 16.03 -7.35
N ASP A 132 7.86 17.08 -7.67
CA ASP A 132 8.88 17.63 -6.77
C ASP A 132 8.30 18.56 -5.69
N ALA A 133 7.01 18.92 -5.80
CA ALA A 133 6.29 19.77 -4.85
C ALA A 133 5.38 19.00 -3.87
N ALA A 134 5.50 17.67 -3.81
CA ALA A 134 4.65 16.80 -2.98
C ALA A 134 5.09 16.83 -1.50
N PHE A 135 5.13 18.01 -0.88
CA PHE A 135 5.49 18.17 0.53
C PHE A 135 4.31 17.80 1.45
N MET A 136 4.64 17.25 2.64
CA MET A 136 3.64 17.00 3.68
C MET A 136 2.93 18.31 4.08
N SER A 137 1.60 18.27 4.20
CA SER A 137 0.78 19.47 4.41
C SER A 137 1.07 20.22 5.71
N GLU A 138 0.85 21.55 5.68
CA GLU A 138 1.13 22.47 6.79
C GLU A 138 -0.09 22.75 7.69
N THR A 139 -1.32 22.41 7.30
CA THR A 139 -2.53 22.86 8.01
C THR A 139 -3.66 21.84 8.05
N VAL A 140 -4.26 21.68 9.25
CA VAL A 140 -5.65 21.22 9.42
C VAL A 140 -6.57 22.43 9.35
N SER A 141 -7.51 22.46 8.40
CA SER A 141 -8.73 23.23 8.59
C SER A 141 -9.60 22.44 9.57
N LEU A 142 -9.50 22.75 10.86
CA LEU A 142 -10.35 22.13 11.89
C LEU A 142 -11.79 22.60 11.65
N SER A 143 -12.62 21.77 11.02
CA SER A 143 -14.08 21.94 10.98
C SER A 143 -14.76 21.40 12.25
N SER A 144 -14.00 21.01 13.27
CA SER A 144 -14.54 20.54 14.55
C SER A 144 -13.62 20.93 15.70
N PRO A 145 -14.16 21.43 16.83
CA PRO A 145 -13.35 21.80 17.99
C PRO A 145 -12.70 20.56 18.61
N PRO A 146 -11.43 20.64 19.05
CA PRO A 146 -10.75 19.52 19.69
C PRO A 146 -11.44 19.12 21.00
N LEU A 147 -11.66 17.82 21.17
CA LEU A 147 -12.08 17.21 22.44
C LEU A 147 -10.89 17.15 23.42
N SER A 148 -10.46 18.32 23.92
CA SER A 148 -9.79 18.56 25.23
C SER A 148 -8.76 19.71 25.13
N PRO A 149 -8.77 20.69 26.06
CA PRO A 149 -7.90 21.88 25.96
C PRO A 149 -6.45 21.69 26.42
N THR A 150 -5.99 20.48 26.72
CA THR A 150 -4.80 20.31 27.58
C THR A 150 -3.44 20.33 26.85
N LEU A 151 -3.40 20.48 25.52
CA LEU A 151 -2.13 20.50 24.76
C LEU A 151 -1.68 21.87 24.25
N LEU A 152 -2.39 22.96 24.55
CA LEU A 152 -2.01 24.31 24.11
C LEU A 152 -2.04 25.33 25.25
N LEU A 153 -1.30 25.07 26.33
CA LEU A 153 -0.92 26.14 27.26
C LEU A 153 0.59 26.15 27.42
N HIS A 154 1.21 27.19 26.87
CA HIS A 154 2.36 27.98 27.35
C HIS A 154 3.05 28.62 26.14
N SER A 155 2.50 29.73 25.65
CA SER A 155 3.26 30.92 25.28
C SER A 155 2.30 31.96 24.72
N SER A 156 1.89 32.89 25.58
CA SER A 156 1.26 34.14 25.18
C SER A 156 2.32 35.04 24.56
N SER A 157 2.49 34.96 23.25
CA SER A 157 3.20 35.98 22.46
C SER A 157 2.71 35.89 21.02
N SER A 158 2.30 37.03 20.48
CA SER A 158 1.90 37.27 19.10
C SER A 158 3.04 36.97 18.13
N HIS A 159 3.24 35.70 17.82
CA HIS A 159 3.98 35.21 16.68
C HIS A 159 3.23 33.96 16.19
N THR A 160 2.50 34.09 15.10
CA THR A 160 2.12 32.94 14.27
C THR A 160 3.39 32.35 13.67
N SER A 161 4.17 31.64 14.49
CA SER A 161 5.27 30.83 14.00
C SER A 161 4.65 29.69 13.21
N LEU A 162 4.76 29.76 11.88
CA LEU A 162 4.50 28.68 10.94
C LEU A 162 5.10 27.38 11.50
N LEU A 163 4.26 26.50 12.07
CA LEU A 163 4.70 25.20 12.57
C LEU A 163 5.13 24.36 11.36
N PRO A 164 6.40 23.94 11.25
CA PRO A 164 6.84 23.14 10.12
C PRO A 164 6.11 21.79 10.07
N HIS A 165 5.32 21.57 9.01
CA HIS A 165 4.77 20.29 8.54
C HIS A 165 4.07 19.42 9.62
N GLN A 166 2.84 19.76 10.00
CA GLN A 166 2.04 19.05 11.02
C GLN A 166 1.97 17.53 10.79
N MET A 167 1.81 17.09 9.54
CA MET A 167 1.76 15.66 9.20
C MET A 167 3.07 14.94 9.55
N ARG A 168 4.23 15.57 9.33
CA ARG A 168 5.53 15.00 9.70
C ARG A 168 5.61 14.72 11.20
N MET A 169 5.07 15.64 12.01
CA MET A 169 5.02 15.49 13.46
C MET A 169 4.04 14.40 13.90
N ALA A 170 2.91 14.24 13.21
CA ALA A 170 1.99 13.13 13.44
C ALA A 170 2.66 11.78 13.15
N VAL A 171 3.30 11.64 11.99
CA VAL A 171 4.06 10.42 11.61
C VAL A 171 5.19 10.14 12.61
N ARG A 172 5.97 11.15 13.00
CA ARG A 172 7.00 11.01 14.04
C ARG A 172 6.42 10.56 15.37
N SER A 173 5.25 11.07 15.74
CA SER A 173 4.59 10.70 17.00
C SER A 173 4.13 9.25 16.95
N VAL A 174 3.52 8.82 15.85
CA VAL A 174 3.17 7.40 15.61
C VAL A 174 4.40 6.50 15.69
N ALA A 175 5.50 6.89 15.08
CA ALA A 175 6.74 6.11 15.05
C ALA A 175 7.39 5.89 16.44
N LYS A 176 7.13 6.78 17.41
CA LYS A 176 7.56 6.57 18.81
C LYS A 176 6.76 5.47 19.52
N HIS A 177 5.57 5.18 19.02
CA HIS A 177 4.60 4.30 19.65
C HIS A 177 4.49 2.95 18.94
N PHE A 178 4.68 2.94 17.62
CA PHE A 178 4.47 1.81 16.73
C PHE A 178 5.57 1.76 15.68
N PRO A 179 6.13 0.57 15.35
CA PRO A 179 7.00 0.43 14.19
C PRO A 179 6.26 0.94 12.94
N THR A 180 6.90 1.84 12.21
CA THR A 180 6.27 2.54 11.08
C THR A 180 7.14 2.44 9.85
N ALA A 181 6.53 2.11 8.72
CA ALA A 181 7.16 2.07 7.40
C ALA A 181 6.44 3.00 6.42
N ILE A 182 7.22 3.74 5.62
CA ILE A 182 6.72 4.43 4.43
C ILE A 182 6.88 3.50 3.22
N VAL A 183 5.81 3.27 2.47
CA VAL A 183 5.81 2.42 1.26
C VAL A 183 5.41 3.27 0.07
N SER A 184 6.31 3.54 -0.87
CA SER A 184 6.07 4.50 -1.95
C SER A 184 6.55 3.99 -3.30
N GLY A 185 5.90 4.47 -4.37
CA GLY A 185 6.37 4.31 -5.74
C GLY A 185 7.65 5.10 -6.05
N ARG A 186 7.91 6.20 -5.31
CA ARG A 186 9.09 7.06 -5.46
C ARG A 186 10.37 6.34 -5.05
N CYS A 187 11.52 6.76 -5.56
CA CYS A 187 12.78 6.27 -5.02
C CYS A 187 12.91 6.61 -3.54
N ARG A 188 13.59 5.71 -2.81
CA ARG A 188 13.71 5.76 -1.36
C ARG A 188 14.33 7.07 -0.86
N ASP A 189 15.35 7.56 -1.55
CA ASP A 189 16.08 8.76 -1.13
C ASP A 189 15.21 10.03 -1.32
N LYS A 190 14.40 10.09 -2.38
CA LYS A 190 13.45 11.20 -2.62
C LYS A 190 12.33 11.24 -1.59
N VAL A 191 11.69 10.10 -1.31
CA VAL A 191 10.65 10.06 -0.26
C VAL A 191 11.24 10.32 1.13
N PHE A 192 12.49 9.91 1.37
CA PHE A 192 13.21 10.27 2.58
C PHE A 192 13.43 11.79 2.68
N GLU A 193 13.82 12.46 1.59
CA GLU A 193 13.98 13.93 1.60
C GLU A 193 12.68 14.67 1.87
N PHE A 194 11.52 14.12 1.49
CA PHE A 194 10.25 14.73 1.89
C PHE A 194 9.92 14.47 3.36
N VAL A 195 10.04 13.22 3.82
CA VAL A 195 9.62 12.77 5.17
C VAL A 195 10.62 13.17 6.27
N LYS A 196 11.92 13.08 6.02
CA LYS A 196 13.07 13.38 6.91
C LYS A 196 12.96 12.79 8.33
N LEU A 197 12.53 11.52 8.44
CA LEU A 197 12.43 10.79 9.70
C LEU A 197 13.30 9.52 9.65
N ALA A 198 14.52 9.61 10.18
CA ALA A 198 15.51 8.52 10.12
C ALA A 198 15.14 7.29 10.97
N GLU A 199 14.15 7.42 11.85
CA GLU A 199 13.58 6.38 12.69
C GLU A 199 12.59 5.43 11.97
N LEU A 200 12.22 5.75 10.72
CA LEU A 200 11.27 4.94 9.94
C LEU A 200 11.96 3.87 9.08
N TYR A 201 11.17 2.86 8.72
CA TYR A 201 11.46 2.02 7.57
C TYR A 201 11.00 2.74 6.29
N TYR A 202 11.75 2.58 5.20
CA TYR A 202 11.40 3.13 3.90
C TYR A 202 11.46 2.03 2.85
N ALA A 203 10.36 1.83 2.14
CA ALA A 203 10.23 0.94 1.00
C ALA A 203 9.93 1.79 -0.24
N GLY A 204 10.97 2.21 -0.95
CA GLY A 204 10.86 2.98 -2.19
C GLY A 204 10.76 2.09 -3.43
N SER A 205 10.57 2.72 -4.58
CA SER A 205 10.54 2.09 -5.90
C SER A 205 9.50 0.97 -5.97
N HIS A 206 8.27 1.24 -5.52
CA HIS A 206 7.19 0.25 -5.40
C HIS A 206 7.54 -0.91 -4.47
N GLY A 207 8.36 -0.62 -3.46
CA GLY A 207 8.83 -1.56 -2.46
C GLY A 207 10.04 -2.40 -2.86
N MET A 208 10.71 -2.10 -3.98
CA MET A 208 11.94 -2.79 -4.40
C MET A 208 13.23 -2.21 -3.78
N ASP A 209 13.17 -1.09 -3.06
CA ASP A 209 14.30 -0.56 -2.28
C ASP A 209 13.90 -0.34 -0.82
N ILE A 210 14.11 -1.36 0.00
CA ILE A 210 13.73 -1.33 1.42
C ILE A 210 14.94 -1.05 2.29
N LYS A 211 14.83 -0.07 3.17
CA LYS A 211 15.83 0.25 4.19
C LYS A 211 15.17 0.46 5.56
N GLY A 212 15.74 -0.15 6.59
CA GLY A 212 15.36 0.10 7.98
C GLY A 212 16.00 1.39 8.54
N PRO A 213 15.58 1.79 9.74
CA PRO A 213 16.11 2.98 10.39
C PRO A 213 17.63 2.92 10.54
N ALA A 214 18.29 4.06 10.35
CA ALA A 214 19.72 4.17 10.61
C ALA A 214 19.95 3.95 12.11
N SER A 215 20.71 2.92 12.49
CA SER A 215 20.96 2.62 13.89
C SER A 215 21.65 3.82 14.56
N ARG A 216 20.92 4.59 15.36
CA ARG A 216 21.50 5.72 16.10
C ARG A 216 22.22 5.27 17.38
N HIS A 217 22.11 4.00 17.80
CA HIS A 217 22.66 3.47 19.06
C HIS A 217 23.34 2.09 18.98
N ALA A 218 23.85 1.63 17.83
CA ALA A 218 24.64 0.40 17.74
C ALA A 218 26.11 0.54 18.19
N ALA A 219 26.37 1.28 19.28
CA ALA A 219 27.70 1.29 19.92
C ALA A 219 27.75 0.52 21.25
N ALA A 220 26.61 0.18 21.87
CA ALA A 220 26.62 -0.72 23.03
C ALA A 220 25.24 -1.36 23.22
N LYS A 221 25.17 -2.71 23.16
CA LYS A 221 24.02 -3.55 23.55
C LYS A 221 22.88 -3.78 22.54
N SER A 222 23.14 -3.77 21.23
CA SER A 222 22.21 -4.42 20.28
C SER A 222 22.57 -5.91 20.10
N PRO A 223 21.61 -6.84 20.09
CA PRO A 223 21.87 -8.24 19.75
C PRO A 223 22.41 -8.37 18.30
N PRO A 224 23.16 -9.44 17.97
CA PRO A 224 23.97 -9.57 16.74
C PRO A 224 23.18 -9.63 15.41
N HIS A 225 21.84 -9.53 15.46
CA HIS A 225 20.96 -9.51 14.29
C HIS A 225 20.58 -8.11 13.80
N ASN A 226 21.04 -7.04 14.48
CA ASN A 226 20.77 -5.65 14.08
C ASN A 226 21.72 -5.16 12.95
N LYS A 227 21.92 -5.98 11.91
CA LYS A 227 22.47 -5.50 10.64
C LYS A 227 21.36 -4.67 9.98
N GLY A 228 21.62 -3.40 9.70
CA GLY A 228 20.63 -2.49 9.10
C GLY A 228 19.89 -3.17 7.95
N VAL A 229 18.56 -3.24 8.04
CA VAL A 229 17.73 -3.89 7.02
C VAL A 229 17.96 -3.14 5.70
N LEU A 230 18.57 -3.81 4.72
CA LEU A 230 18.66 -3.35 3.34
C LEU A 230 18.23 -4.53 2.46
N PHE A 231 17.17 -4.34 1.69
CA PHE A 231 16.62 -5.37 0.83
C PHE A 231 16.21 -4.82 -0.52
N GLN A 232 16.78 -5.42 -1.57
CA GLN A 232 16.68 -4.95 -2.95
C GLN A 232 16.54 -6.16 -3.89
N PRO A 233 15.31 -6.70 -4.05
CA PRO A 233 15.08 -7.95 -4.79
C PRO A 233 15.39 -7.83 -6.28
N ALA A 234 15.45 -6.61 -6.81
CA ALA A 234 15.70 -6.32 -8.22
C ALA A 234 17.13 -5.80 -8.50
N SER A 235 18.09 -5.98 -7.57
CA SER A 235 19.44 -5.39 -7.68
C SER A 235 20.16 -5.70 -9.00
N GLU A 236 19.96 -6.90 -9.56
CA GLU A 236 20.54 -7.31 -10.85
C GLU A 236 20.07 -6.44 -12.03
N PHE A 237 18.94 -5.73 -11.90
CA PHE A 237 18.36 -4.91 -12.96
C PHE A 237 18.90 -3.48 -12.99
N LEU A 238 19.65 -3.03 -11.97
CA LEU A 238 20.12 -1.63 -11.88
C LEU A 238 20.83 -1.16 -13.15
N PRO A 239 21.77 -1.91 -13.77
CA PRO A 239 22.41 -1.48 -15.01
C PRO A 239 21.42 -1.34 -16.18
N MET A 240 20.42 -2.22 -16.25
CA MET A 240 19.40 -2.19 -17.30
C MET A 240 18.43 -1.02 -17.12
N ILE A 241 18.08 -0.69 -15.87
CA ILE A 241 17.24 0.46 -15.52
C ILE A 241 17.93 1.77 -15.91
N GLU A 242 19.23 1.88 -15.65
CA GLU A 242 20.01 3.05 -16.07
C GLU A 242 20.05 3.18 -17.61
N GLN A 243 20.25 2.07 -18.33
CA GLN A 243 20.25 2.09 -19.80
C GLN A 243 18.89 2.51 -20.38
N VAL A 244 17.77 1.96 -19.89
CA VAL A 244 16.45 2.34 -20.39
C VAL A 244 16.11 3.79 -20.02
N HIS A 245 16.56 4.27 -18.86
CA HIS A 245 16.41 5.68 -18.47
C HIS A 245 17.06 6.61 -19.49
N GLN A 246 18.34 6.41 -19.79
CA GLN A 246 19.08 7.23 -20.76
C GLN A 246 18.44 7.18 -22.16
N ARG A 247 18.01 5.99 -22.60
CA ARG A 247 17.31 5.83 -23.89
C ARG A 247 15.97 6.54 -23.94
N LEU A 248 15.17 6.46 -22.86
CA LEU A 248 13.90 7.17 -22.77
C LEU A 248 14.12 8.67 -22.76
N GLU A 249 15.04 9.18 -21.95
CA GLU A 249 15.37 10.60 -21.85
C GLU A 249 15.78 11.18 -23.22
N GLN A 250 16.67 10.49 -23.94
CA GLN A 250 17.05 10.87 -25.29
C GLN A 250 15.86 10.82 -26.26
N ALA A 251 15.08 9.73 -26.25
CA ALA A 251 14.01 9.51 -27.21
C ALA A 251 12.80 10.45 -27.00
N THR A 252 12.54 10.90 -25.77
CA THR A 252 11.44 11.82 -25.46
C THR A 252 11.84 13.29 -25.46
N SER A 253 13.13 13.61 -25.62
CA SER A 253 13.65 14.99 -25.61
C SER A 253 12.95 15.95 -26.58
N SER A 254 12.44 15.44 -27.70
CA SER A 254 11.74 16.24 -28.73
C SER A 254 10.26 16.48 -28.44
N ILE A 255 9.72 15.98 -27.33
CA ILE A 255 8.30 16.10 -26.96
C ILE A 255 8.17 17.07 -25.78
N PRO A 256 7.74 18.33 -26.01
CA PRO A 256 7.61 19.32 -24.95
C PRO A 256 6.70 18.84 -23.82
N GLY A 257 7.15 19.06 -22.58
CA GLY A 257 6.41 18.70 -21.36
C GLY A 257 6.58 17.25 -20.88
N ALA A 258 7.24 16.38 -21.65
CA ALA A 258 7.57 15.03 -21.20
C ALA A 258 8.76 15.10 -20.23
N LYS A 259 8.63 14.46 -19.06
CA LYS A 259 9.71 14.38 -18.06
C LYS A 259 10.00 12.93 -17.74
N VAL A 260 11.26 12.52 -17.87
CA VAL A 260 11.73 11.18 -17.49
C VAL A 260 12.38 11.27 -16.11
N GLU A 261 12.03 10.34 -15.22
CA GLU A 261 12.50 10.30 -13.84
C GLU A 261 13.04 8.90 -13.51
N ASN A 262 14.27 8.82 -13.01
CA ASN A 262 14.86 7.59 -12.50
C ASN A 262 14.50 7.38 -11.02
N ASN A 263 13.60 6.43 -10.77
CA ASN A 263 13.21 5.99 -9.43
C ASN A 263 14.00 4.76 -8.96
N LYS A 264 15.24 4.55 -9.44
CA LYS A 264 16.19 3.46 -9.11
C LYS A 264 15.82 2.06 -9.62
N PHE A 265 14.64 1.55 -9.27
CA PHE A 265 14.09 0.29 -9.81
C PHE A 265 12.85 0.52 -10.67
N CYS A 266 12.60 1.78 -11.05
CA CYS A 266 11.48 2.17 -11.90
C CYS A 266 11.91 3.40 -12.69
N VAL A 267 11.60 3.46 -13.99
CA VAL A 267 11.71 4.69 -14.78
C VAL A 267 10.32 5.22 -15.06
N SER A 268 10.07 6.47 -14.72
CA SER A 268 8.76 7.10 -14.86
C SER A 268 8.82 8.15 -15.97
N VAL A 269 7.94 8.05 -16.97
CA VAL A 269 7.76 9.04 -18.03
C VAL A 269 6.46 9.78 -17.79
N HIS A 270 6.56 10.98 -17.24
CA HIS A 270 5.42 11.85 -16.93
C HIS A 270 4.93 12.55 -18.18
N PHE A 271 3.62 12.56 -18.38
CA PHE A 271 2.98 13.19 -19.53
C PHE A 271 1.87 14.18 -19.15
N ARG A 272 1.82 14.58 -17.87
CA ARG A 272 0.85 15.58 -17.38
C ARG A 272 0.96 16.92 -18.11
N CYS A 273 2.17 17.35 -18.40
CA CYS A 273 2.46 18.62 -19.05
C CYS A 273 2.61 18.50 -20.57
N VAL A 274 2.33 17.32 -21.14
CA VAL A 274 2.42 17.08 -22.59
C VAL A 274 1.08 17.42 -23.24
N ASP A 275 1.13 18.15 -24.35
CA ASP A 275 -0.05 18.44 -25.16
C ASP A 275 -0.76 17.15 -25.60
N GLU A 276 -2.08 17.09 -25.45
CA GLU A 276 -2.88 15.89 -25.70
C GLU A 276 -2.71 15.34 -27.13
N LYS A 277 -2.47 16.21 -28.12
CA LYS A 277 -2.22 15.79 -29.51
C LYS A 277 -0.94 14.98 -29.65
N SER A 278 0.01 15.18 -28.72
CA SER A 278 1.31 14.50 -28.69
C SER A 278 1.32 13.22 -27.85
N TRP A 279 0.24 12.90 -27.13
CA TRP A 279 0.17 11.70 -26.27
C TRP A 279 0.39 10.40 -27.05
N GLY A 280 -0.21 10.28 -28.24
CA GLY A 280 -0.03 9.10 -29.09
C GLY A 280 1.44 8.92 -29.53
N ALA A 281 2.09 10.01 -29.94
CA ALA A 281 3.50 10.00 -30.34
C ALA A 281 4.43 9.64 -29.17
N LEU A 282 4.14 10.16 -27.97
CA LEU A 282 4.89 9.82 -26.76
C LEU A 282 4.72 8.34 -26.41
N ALA A 283 3.49 7.83 -26.36
CA ALA A 283 3.21 6.44 -26.01
C ALA A 283 3.90 5.46 -26.98
N GLU A 284 3.94 5.78 -28.27
CA GLU A 284 4.66 4.99 -29.27
C GLU A 284 6.17 5.02 -29.08
N THR A 285 6.72 6.21 -28.78
CA THR A 285 8.14 6.39 -28.51
C THR A 285 8.57 5.56 -27.30
N VAL A 286 7.86 5.68 -26.18
CA VAL A 286 8.12 4.91 -24.96
C VAL A 286 8.03 3.41 -25.24
N ARG A 287 6.98 2.97 -25.93
CA ARG A 287 6.81 1.55 -26.26
C ARG A 287 7.93 1.01 -27.16
N ARG A 288 8.37 1.78 -28.15
CA ARG A 288 9.48 1.40 -29.03
C ARG A 288 10.75 1.17 -28.22
N VAL A 289 11.09 2.09 -27.32
CA VAL A 289 12.27 1.94 -26.45
C VAL A 289 12.13 0.72 -25.55
N VAL A 290 11.00 0.55 -24.85
CA VAL A 290 10.82 -0.57 -23.89
C VAL A 290 10.85 -1.95 -24.58
N ARG A 291 10.48 -2.06 -25.86
CA ARG A 291 10.58 -3.32 -26.62
C ARG A 291 12.02 -3.82 -26.78
N GLU A 292 13.01 -2.94 -26.70
CA GLU A 292 14.44 -3.32 -26.71
C GLU A 292 14.86 -4.00 -25.39
N PHE A 293 14.02 -3.92 -24.34
CA PHE A 293 14.30 -4.43 -23.00
C PHE A 293 13.23 -5.45 -22.55
N PRO A 294 13.25 -6.71 -23.06
CA PRO A 294 12.19 -7.70 -22.81
C PRO A 294 12.05 -8.15 -21.35
N ARG A 295 13.06 -7.89 -20.51
CA ARG A 295 13.03 -8.16 -19.06
C ARG A 295 12.38 -7.01 -18.25
N LEU A 296 11.91 -5.96 -18.92
CA LEU A 296 11.19 -4.86 -18.32
C LEU A 296 9.72 -4.86 -18.77
N ARG A 297 8.85 -4.35 -17.91
CA ARG A 297 7.42 -4.20 -18.17
C ARG A 297 7.06 -2.71 -18.18
N LEU A 298 6.24 -2.33 -19.14
CA LEU A 298 5.57 -1.03 -19.20
C LEU A 298 4.20 -1.12 -18.53
N SER A 299 3.93 -0.26 -17.55
CA SER A 299 2.61 -0.02 -16.98
C SER A 299 2.22 1.45 -17.13
N GLN A 300 0.93 1.73 -17.06
CA GLN A 300 0.40 3.09 -17.08
C GLN A 300 -0.21 3.41 -15.71
N GLY A 301 0.30 4.47 -15.08
CA GLY A 301 -0.24 5.07 -13.87
C GLY A 301 -1.05 6.32 -14.17
N ARG A 302 -1.23 7.18 -13.16
CA ARG A 302 -1.96 8.44 -13.30
C ARG A 302 -1.11 9.49 -14.02
N MET A 303 -1.36 9.71 -15.31
CA MET A 303 -0.58 10.64 -16.16
C MET A 303 0.93 10.34 -16.22
N VAL A 304 1.29 9.06 -16.09
CA VAL A 304 2.67 8.58 -16.09
C VAL A 304 2.76 7.18 -16.70
N PHE A 305 3.82 6.91 -17.45
CA PHE A 305 4.24 5.56 -17.81
C PHE A 305 5.34 5.09 -16.88
N GLU A 306 5.27 3.86 -16.41
CA GLU A 306 6.25 3.29 -15.50
C GLU A 306 6.88 2.05 -16.12
N VAL A 307 8.21 2.04 -16.18
CA VAL A 307 9.01 0.93 -16.68
C VAL A 307 9.70 0.27 -15.50
N ARG A 308 9.38 -1.01 -15.26
CA ARG A 308 9.82 -1.75 -14.07
C ARG A 308 10.42 -3.11 -14.44
N PRO A 309 11.30 -3.69 -13.61
CA PRO A 309 11.73 -5.08 -13.75
C PRO A 309 10.56 -6.05 -13.75
N THR A 310 10.58 -7.05 -14.63
CA THR A 310 9.59 -8.13 -14.65
C THR A 310 9.91 -9.16 -13.56
N ILE A 311 9.62 -8.79 -12.31
CA ILE A 311 9.72 -9.67 -11.14
C ILE A 311 8.37 -9.77 -10.42
N LYS A 312 8.14 -10.87 -9.70
CA LYS A 312 6.92 -11.05 -8.89
C LYS A 312 7.04 -10.27 -7.58
N TRP A 313 6.98 -8.94 -7.68
CA TRP A 313 7.10 -8.03 -6.55
C TRP A 313 6.12 -6.86 -6.66
N ASP A 314 5.48 -6.51 -5.55
CA ASP A 314 4.51 -5.44 -5.41
C ASP A 314 4.54 -4.87 -3.98
N LYS A 315 3.73 -3.83 -3.70
CA LYS A 315 3.63 -3.25 -2.35
C LYS A 315 3.15 -4.27 -1.30
N GLY A 316 2.36 -5.26 -1.71
CA GLY A 316 1.95 -6.37 -0.85
C GLY A 316 3.12 -7.28 -0.47
N LYS A 317 4.04 -7.58 -1.41
CA LYS A 317 5.29 -8.31 -1.12
C LYS A 317 6.23 -7.52 -0.22
N ALA A 318 6.30 -6.20 -0.40
CA ALA A 318 7.05 -5.33 0.50
C ALA A 318 6.47 -5.35 1.92
N LEU A 319 5.14 -5.30 2.06
CA LEU A 319 4.45 -5.46 3.34
C LEU A 319 4.76 -6.81 3.99
N GLU A 320 4.68 -7.93 3.25
CA GLU A 320 5.02 -9.27 3.76
C GLU A 320 6.47 -9.31 4.27
N PHE A 321 7.43 -8.84 3.48
CA PHE A 321 8.84 -8.77 3.85
C PHE A 321 9.07 -7.94 5.12
N LEU A 322 8.45 -6.77 5.21
CA LEU A 322 8.57 -5.89 6.37
C LEU A 322 7.93 -6.51 7.61
N LEU A 323 6.79 -7.18 7.47
CA LEU A 323 6.15 -7.89 8.57
C LEU A 323 7.00 -9.05 9.09
N ASP A 324 7.66 -9.79 8.22
CA ASP A 324 8.57 -10.87 8.62
C ASP A 324 9.81 -10.31 9.31
N SER A 325 10.37 -9.22 8.77
CA SER A 325 11.54 -8.53 9.32
C SER A 325 11.25 -7.89 10.69
N LEU A 326 10.04 -7.34 10.87
CA LEU A 326 9.61 -6.70 12.12
C LEU A 326 9.09 -7.73 13.13
N GLY A 327 8.37 -8.77 12.70
CA GLY A 327 7.80 -9.80 13.55
C GLY A 327 8.85 -10.69 14.23
N THR A 328 9.93 -11.03 13.50
CA THR A 328 11.08 -11.76 14.06
C THR A 328 11.83 -10.97 15.14
N TYR A 329 11.85 -9.63 15.05
CA TYR A 329 12.45 -8.76 16.06
C TYR A 329 11.71 -8.81 17.41
N TYR A 330 10.38 -8.88 17.40
CA TYR A 330 9.59 -8.88 18.64
C TYR A 330 9.40 -10.27 19.24
N SER A 331 9.36 -11.32 18.42
CA SER A 331 9.34 -12.72 18.89
C SER A 331 10.61 -13.09 19.68
N THR A 332 11.77 -12.50 19.33
CA THR A 332 13.04 -12.74 20.04
C THR A 332 13.28 -11.83 21.25
N THR A 333 12.59 -10.70 21.35
CA THR A 333 12.78 -9.71 22.44
C THR A 333 11.77 -9.87 23.59
N LEU A 334 10.72 -10.68 23.42
CA LEU A 334 9.77 -11.07 24.48
C LEU A 334 9.90 -12.55 24.93
N PRO A 335 11.06 -13.06 25.40
CA PRO A 335 11.09 -14.35 26.09
C PRO A 335 10.48 -14.32 27.51
N PHE A 336 10.10 -13.16 28.06
CA PHE A 336 9.91 -13.01 29.50
C PHE A 336 8.48 -13.21 30.01
N LEU A 337 7.45 -13.31 29.16
CA LEU A 337 6.05 -13.33 29.65
C LEU A 337 5.14 -14.43 29.12
N VAL A 338 5.60 -15.31 28.23
CA VAL A 338 4.79 -16.46 27.80
C VAL A 338 5.60 -17.74 27.96
N GLY A 339 5.06 -18.68 28.73
CA GLY A 339 5.70 -19.92 29.14
C GLY A 339 6.34 -20.68 27.99
N LYS A 340 7.59 -21.07 28.22
CA LYS A 340 8.44 -21.85 27.31
C LYS A 340 7.81 -23.22 26.99
N LYS A 341 7.79 -23.59 25.71
CA LYS A 341 8.27 -24.88 25.12
C LYS A 341 7.62 -25.12 23.75
N THR A 342 8.13 -24.50 22.68
CA THR A 342 7.99 -24.99 21.27
C THR A 342 8.69 -24.12 20.20
N HIS A 343 9.36 -23.03 20.55
CA HIS A 343 9.68 -21.98 19.56
C HIS A 343 10.87 -22.24 18.59
N TRP A 344 11.66 -23.32 18.76
CA TRP A 344 12.83 -23.54 17.90
C TRP A 344 12.58 -24.35 16.62
N LEU A 345 11.41 -24.96 16.45
CA LEU A 345 11.09 -25.75 15.24
C LEU A 345 10.34 -24.97 14.14
N CYS A 346 9.84 -23.77 14.42
CA CYS A 346 9.08 -22.99 13.43
C CYS A 346 9.95 -22.23 12.42
N SER A 347 11.26 -22.11 12.66
CA SER A 347 12.15 -21.34 11.76
C SER A 347 12.50 -22.07 10.46
N ALA A 348 12.22 -23.38 10.37
CA ALA A 348 12.49 -24.17 9.16
C ALA A 348 11.29 -24.26 8.20
N ALA A 349 10.10 -23.78 8.59
CA ALA A 349 8.86 -23.95 7.83
C ALA A 349 8.25 -22.64 7.26
N GLY A 350 8.93 -21.49 7.37
CA GLY A 350 8.57 -20.29 6.61
C GLY A 350 7.23 -19.64 6.95
N PHE A 351 6.67 -19.87 8.14
CA PHE A 351 5.53 -19.11 8.66
C PHE A 351 5.71 -18.95 10.17
N ALA A 352 6.24 -17.80 10.61
CA ALA A 352 6.03 -17.38 12.00
C ALA A 352 4.53 -17.11 12.17
N ASP A 353 3.88 -17.79 13.10
CA ASP A 353 2.47 -17.56 13.45
C ASP A 353 2.36 -16.17 14.11
N CYS A 354 2.33 -15.10 13.31
CA CYS A 354 2.34 -13.70 13.74
C CYS A 354 0.97 -13.24 14.27
N ARG A 355 0.31 -14.02 15.14
CA ARG A 355 -0.96 -13.63 15.77
C ARG A 355 -0.81 -12.40 16.67
N ASP A 356 0.41 -12.09 17.08
CA ASP A 356 0.75 -11.01 18.00
C ASP A 356 0.91 -9.64 17.32
N VAL A 357 0.82 -9.55 15.98
CA VAL A 357 0.96 -8.28 15.25
C VAL A 357 -0.34 -7.90 14.53
N LEU A 358 -0.75 -6.64 14.62
CA LEU A 358 -1.82 -6.07 13.80
C LEU A 358 -1.22 -5.07 12.79
N PRO A 359 -1.02 -5.47 11.51
CA PRO A 359 -0.65 -4.52 10.48
C PRO A 359 -1.79 -3.56 10.17
N VAL A 360 -1.50 -2.27 10.13
CA VAL A 360 -2.41 -1.21 9.65
C VAL A 360 -1.76 -0.56 8.44
N TYR A 361 -2.40 -0.65 7.27
CA TYR A 361 -1.92 -0.05 6.02
C TYR A 361 -2.88 1.05 5.56
N ILE A 362 -2.36 2.23 5.23
CA ILE A 362 -3.11 3.37 4.71
C ILE A 362 -2.56 3.75 3.32
N GLY A 363 -3.42 3.82 2.31
CA GLY A 363 -3.03 4.15 0.93
C GLY A 363 -4.20 4.63 0.06
N ASP A 364 -3.93 5.31 -1.07
CA ASP A 364 -4.95 5.99 -1.88
C ASP A 364 -5.17 5.38 -3.27
N ASP A 365 -4.18 4.64 -3.78
CA ASP A 365 -4.08 4.29 -5.19
C ASP A 365 -4.24 2.79 -5.48
N ARG A 366 -4.16 2.45 -6.77
CA ARG A 366 -4.31 1.07 -7.24
C ARG A 366 -3.17 0.16 -6.78
N THR A 367 -1.98 0.69 -6.51
CA THR A 367 -0.83 -0.10 -6.08
C THR A 367 -0.96 -0.54 -4.63
N ASP A 368 -1.67 0.24 -3.80
CA ASP A 368 -1.95 -0.11 -2.40
C ASP A 368 -2.94 -1.27 -2.26
N GLU A 369 -3.75 -1.54 -3.28
CA GLU A 369 -4.63 -2.72 -3.32
C GLU A 369 -3.88 -4.03 -3.14
N ASP A 370 -2.61 -4.10 -3.56
CA ASP A 370 -1.81 -5.31 -3.37
C ASP A 370 -1.50 -5.55 -1.89
N ALA A 371 -1.26 -4.49 -1.12
CA ALA A 371 -1.14 -4.55 0.33
C ALA A 371 -2.49 -4.90 1.00
N PHE A 372 -3.58 -4.27 0.60
CA PHE A 372 -4.91 -4.57 1.15
C PHE A 372 -5.32 -6.03 0.92
N LYS A 373 -5.06 -6.58 -0.27
CA LYS A 373 -5.29 -8.01 -0.57
C LYS A 373 -4.46 -8.93 0.31
N VAL A 374 -3.22 -8.57 0.65
CA VAL A 374 -2.41 -9.35 1.61
C VAL A 374 -3.08 -9.35 2.98
N LEU A 375 -3.46 -8.18 3.51
CA LEU A 375 -4.12 -8.08 4.82
C LEU A 375 -5.42 -8.89 4.86
N ARG A 376 -6.22 -8.78 3.80
CA ARG A 376 -7.46 -9.54 3.64
C ARG A 376 -7.23 -11.05 3.60
N ARG A 377 -6.27 -11.53 2.80
CA ARG A 377 -5.93 -12.97 2.70
C ARG A 377 -5.39 -13.53 4.02
N ARG A 378 -4.63 -12.73 4.77
CA ARG A 378 -4.15 -13.10 6.11
C ARG A 378 -5.27 -13.20 7.14
N GLY A 379 -6.43 -12.58 6.88
CA GLY A 379 -7.54 -12.48 7.84
C GLY A 379 -7.20 -11.64 9.08
N GLN A 380 -6.04 -10.98 9.07
CA GLN A 380 -5.45 -10.25 10.18
C GLN A 380 -4.74 -9.01 9.65
N GLY A 381 -5.26 -7.84 10.02
CA GLY A 381 -4.78 -6.53 9.59
C GLY A 381 -5.91 -5.58 9.24
N VAL A 382 -5.57 -4.30 9.12
CA VAL A 382 -6.50 -3.21 8.83
C VAL A 382 -6.01 -2.49 7.57
N GLY A 383 -6.74 -2.63 6.47
CA GLY A 383 -6.52 -1.80 5.29
C GLY A 383 -7.44 -0.57 5.33
N ILE A 384 -6.89 0.62 5.10
CA ILE A 384 -7.61 1.89 5.06
C ILE A 384 -7.34 2.57 3.72
N LEU A 385 -8.38 2.74 2.91
CA LEU A 385 -8.30 3.46 1.64
C LEU A 385 -8.47 4.97 1.86
N VAL A 386 -7.63 5.80 1.24
CA VAL A 386 -7.79 7.26 1.19
C VAL A 386 -8.50 7.66 -0.11
N SER A 387 -9.75 8.11 -0.01
CA SER A 387 -10.53 8.54 -1.17
C SER A 387 -11.79 9.32 -0.77
N LYS A 388 -12.02 10.48 -1.41
CA LYS A 388 -13.29 11.22 -1.34
C LYS A 388 -14.45 10.55 -2.09
N HIS A 389 -14.11 9.68 -3.03
CA HIS A 389 -15.07 9.08 -3.94
C HIS A 389 -15.06 7.56 -3.83
N PRO A 390 -16.21 6.89 -4.07
CA PRO A 390 -16.28 5.44 -4.09
C PRO A 390 -15.27 4.83 -5.07
N LYS A 391 -14.47 3.89 -4.57
CA LYS A 391 -13.54 3.08 -5.36
C LYS A 391 -13.72 1.61 -5.01
N GLU A 392 -13.53 0.73 -6.00
CA GLU A 392 -13.41 -0.69 -5.72
C GLU A 392 -12.12 -0.93 -4.93
N THR A 393 -12.23 -1.56 -3.76
CA THR A 393 -11.10 -1.74 -2.85
C THR A 393 -11.24 -2.99 -2.00
N SER A 394 -10.09 -3.57 -1.63
CA SER A 394 -9.98 -4.62 -0.63
C SER A 394 -9.80 -4.09 0.80
N ALA A 395 -9.68 -2.77 0.98
CA ALA A 395 -9.59 -2.13 2.29
C ALA A 395 -10.85 -2.35 3.13
N SER A 396 -10.69 -2.43 4.45
CA SER A 396 -11.80 -2.61 5.40
C SER A 396 -12.45 -1.27 5.77
N PHE A 397 -11.69 -0.19 5.74
CA PHE A 397 -12.14 1.15 6.12
C PHE A 397 -11.72 2.18 5.07
N SER A 398 -12.27 3.38 5.19
CA SER A 398 -11.89 4.53 4.36
C SER A 398 -11.54 5.75 5.21
N LEU A 399 -10.76 6.65 4.63
CA LEU A 399 -10.56 8.05 5.04
C LEU A 399 -10.70 8.91 3.79
N GLN A 400 -11.14 10.16 3.92
CA GLN A 400 -11.49 10.97 2.75
C GLN A 400 -10.25 11.59 2.08
N GLU A 401 -9.30 12.07 2.88
CA GLU A 401 -8.15 12.84 2.40
C GLU A 401 -6.98 12.87 3.40
N PRO A 402 -5.78 13.38 3.04
CA PRO A 402 -4.62 13.42 3.92
C PRO A 402 -4.87 14.09 5.29
N ALA A 403 -5.80 15.04 5.39
CA ALA A 403 -6.14 15.66 6.67
C ALA A 403 -6.74 14.65 7.67
N GLU A 404 -7.67 13.80 7.21
CA GLU A 404 -8.25 12.74 8.05
C GLU A 404 -7.24 11.64 8.38
N VAL A 405 -6.28 11.37 7.49
CA VAL A 405 -5.13 10.50 7.79
C VAL A 405 -4.37 11.03 8.99
N MET A 406 -4.04 12.33 9.01
CA MET A 406 -3.34 12.92 10.13
C MET A 406 -4.15 12.83 11.44
N GLU A 407 -5.44 13.13 11.39
CA GLU A 407 -6.32 13.03 12.56
C GLU A 407 -6.35 11.59 13.11
N PHE A 408 -6.48 10.61 12.23
CA PHE A 408 -6.47 9.20 12.61
C PHE A 408 -5.16 8.80 13.29
N LEU A 409 -4.02 9.22 12.73
CA LEU A 409 -2.68 8.98 13.28
C LEU A 409 -2.52 9.60 14.68
N LEU A 410 -2.96 10.85 14.87
CA LEU A 410 -2.90 11.53 16.17
C LEU A 410 -3.81 10.87 17.21
N ARG A 411 -5.03 10.48 16.81
CA ARG A 411 -5.97 9.77 17.67
C ARG A 411 -5.42 8.41 18.12
N LEU A 412 -4.71 7.71 17.24
CA LEU A 412 -4.04 6.44 17.56
C LEU A 412 -2.91 6.62 18.59
N VAL A 413 -2.13 7.69 18.48
CA VAL A 413 -1.09 8.03 19.47
C VAL A 413 -1.72 8.30 20.83
N GLU A 414 -2.77 9.14 20.88
CA GLU A 414 -3.42 9.50 22.13
C GLU A 414 -4.05 8.29 22.82
N TRP A 415 -4.75 7.45 22.06
CA TRP A 415 -5.30 6.19 22.57
C TRP A 415 -4.22 5.30 23.21
N ASN A 416 -3.06 5.14 22.58
CA ASN A 416 -1.98 4.31 23.12
C ASN A 416 -1.36 4.91 24.39
N ARG A 417 -1.26 6.26 24.48
CA ARG A 417 -0.80 6.94 25.71
C ARG A 417 -1.75 6.67 26.87
N LEU A 418 -3.05 6.87 26.68
CA LEU A 418 -4.07 6.66 27.70
C LEU A 418 -4.16 5.20 28.14
N SER A 419 -4.06 4.26 27.20
CA SER A 419 -4.11 2.82 27.47
C SER A 419 -2.94 2.36 28.33
N ARG A 420 -1.74 2.92 28.13
CA ARG A 420 -0.56 2.60 28.94
C ARG A 420 -0.63 3.19 30.36
N THR A 421 -1.22 4.37 30.52
CA THR A 421 -1.41 4.98 31.85
C THR A 421 -2.40 4.16 32.69
N ARG A 422 -3.48 3.66 32.08
CA ARG A 422 -4.48 2.81 32.76
C ARG A 422 -3.94 1.43 33.20
N LEU A 423 -2.88 0.93 32.57
CA LEU A 423 -2.23 -0.33 32.95
C LEU A 423 -1.17 -0.16 34.07
N ARG A 424 -0.85 1.09 34.45
CA ARG A 424 0.14 1.41 35.50
C ARG A 424 -0.49 1.79 36.84
N LEU A 425 -1.80 2.05 36.84
CA LEU A 425 -2.64 2.18 38.03
C LEU A 425 -3.27 0.81 38.29
#